data_AF-A0A088F180-F1
#
_entry.id   AF-A0A088F180-F1
#
_cell.length_a   1.000
_cell.length_b   1.000
_cell.length_c   1.000
_cell.angle_alpha   90.00
_cell.angle_beta   90.00
_cell.angle_gamma   90.00
#
_symmetry.space_group_name_H-M   'P 1'
#
loop_
_entity.id
_entity.type
_entity.pdbx_description
1 polymer ?
#
loop_
_entity_poly.entity_id
_entity_poly.type
_entity_poly.pdbx_seq_one_letter_code
_entity_poly.pdbx_strand_id
1 'polypeptide(L)'
;MNNYIKFIALLLIFTVVLFGVHHYALPSFGIADFKSLTGFELYSLYTFESLASLVILIVILISDAVMPKNLGFIFLGLITLKAALSYVYFRAGMNHSSDDIFEYNFLVVFFLFLFFDVLVAFKVINKDVESVNK
;
A
#
# COMPACT_ATOMS: atom_id res chain seq x y z
N MET A 1 -3.29 -16.08 -17.67
CA MET A 1 -3.67 -15.84 -16.26
C MET A 1 -4.72 -14.76 -16.24
N ASN A 2 -5.84 -14.95 -15.53
CA ASN A 2 -6.83 -13.89 -15.35
C ASN A 2 -6.12 -12.66 -14.75
N ASN A 3 -6.34 -11.45 -15.29
CA ASN A 3 -5.60 -10.24 -14.90
C ASN A 3 -5.68 -10.00 -13.37
N TYR A 4 -6.75 -10.45 -12.73
CA TYR A 4 -6.96 -10.39 -11.28
C TYR A 4 -5.90 -11.15 -10.47
N ILE A 5 -5.61 -12.40 -10.84
CA ILE A 5 -4.64 -13.24 -10.14
C ILE A 5 -3.24 -12.64 -10.27
N LYS A 6 -2.95 -12.00 -11.41
CA LYS A 6 -1.67 -11.32 -11.64
C LYS A 6 -1.45 -10.17 -10.68
N PHE A 7 -2.44 -9.30 -10.48
CA PHE A 7 -2.30 -8.17 -9.57
C PHE A 7 -2.22 -8.59 -8.11
N ILE A 8 -2.98 -9.63 -7.70
CA ILE A 8 -2.89 -10.17 -6.33
C ILE A 8 -1.49 -10.78 -6.09
N ALA A 9 -1.00 -11.59 -7.02
CA ALA A 9 0.34 -12.16 -6.91
C ALA A 9 1.42 -11.05 -6.89
N LEU A 10 1.26 -10.01 -7.71
CA LEU A 10 2.17 -8.87 -7.71
C LEU A 10 2.16 -8.13 -6.37
N LEU A 11 0.97 -7.91 -5.77
CA LEU A 11 0.84 -7.30 -4.45
C LEU A 11 1.59 -8.12 -3.39
N LEU A 12 1.39 -9.44 -3.36
CA LEU A 12 2.05 -10.31 -2.39
C LEU A 12 3.58 -10.28 -2.54
N ILE A 13 4.08 -10.38 -3.78
CA ILE A 13 5.52 -10.29 -4.06
C ILE A 13 6.05 -8.92 -3.65
N PHE A 14 5.33 -7.84 -3.99
CA PHE A 14 5.69 -6.47 -3.64
C PHE A 14 5.78 -6.28 -2.12
N THR A 15 4.78 -6.74 -1.36
CA THR A 15 4.78 -6.71 0.10
C THR A 15 5.98 -7.45 0.68
N VAL A 16 6.23 -8.69 0.27
CA VAL A 16 7.33 -9.51 0.81
C VAL A 16 8.69 -8.90 0.49
N VAL A 17 8.90 -8.43 -0.75
CA VAL A 17 10.16 -7.82 -1.17
C VAL A 17 10.40 -6.52 -0.40
N LEU A 18 9.41 -5.63 -0.31
CA LEU A 18 9.58 -4.37 0.41
C LEU A 18 9.79 -4.59 1.90
N PHE A 19 9.04 -5.50 2.52
CA PHE A 19 9.23 -5.84 3.93
C PHE A 19 10.64 -6.38 4.17
N GLY A 20 11.12 -7.30 3.34
CA GLY A 20 12.47 -7.84 3.44
C GLY A 20 13.53 -6.75 3.31
N VAL A 21 13.44 -5.92 2.28
CA VAL A 21 14.36 -4.80 2.06
C VAL A 21 14.37 -3.85 3.26
N HIS A 22 13.19 -3.45 3.76
CA HIS A 22 13.09 -2.53 4.89
C HIS A 22 13.62 -3.14 6.17
N HIS A 23 13.22 -4.38 6.49
CA HIS A 23 13.66 -5.11 7.68
C HIS A 23 15.19 -5.25 7.74
N TYR A 24 15.84 -5.63 6.62
CA TYR A 24 17.30 -5.76 6.56
C TYR A 24 18.03 -4.41 6.47
N ALA A 25 17.36 -3.34 6.04
CA ALA A 25 17.95 -2.01 5.97
C ALA A 25 17.99 -1.31 7.34
N LEU A 26 17.03 -1.59 8.24
CA LEU A 26 16.90 -0.92 9.54
C LEU A 26 18.21 -0.89 10.37
N PRO A 27 18.97 -1.99 10.52
CA PRO A 27 20.23 -1.97 11.29
C PRO A 27 21.28 -1.03 10.70
N SER A 28 21.29 -0.82 9.37
CA SER A 28 22.21 0.11 8.70
C SER A 28 21.93 1.56 9.06
N PHE A 29 20.74 1.86 9.57
CA PHE A 29 20.33 3.16 10.09
C PHE A 29 20.37 3.24 11.63
N GLY A 30 21.01 2.26 12.30
CA GLY A 30 21.10 2.22 13.76
C GLY A 30 19.83 1.72 14.47
N ILE A 31 18.83 1.22 13.73
CA ILE A 31 17.58 0.72 14.28
C ILE A 31 17.69 -0.81 14.42
N ALA A 32 18.14 -1.27 15.59
CA ALA A 32 18.26 -2.70 15.88
C ALA A 32 16.94 -3.35 16.33
N ASP A 33 16.08 -2.61 17.02
CA ASP A 33 14.78 -3.07 17.50
C ASP A 33 13.70 -2.02 17.24
N PHE A 34 13.00 -2.16 16.11
CA PHE A 34 11.92 -1.26 15.70
C PHE A 34 10.76 -1.25 16.72
N LYS A 35 10.46 -2.40 17.33
CA LYS A 35 9.33 -2.52 18.25
C LYS A 35 9.61 -1.80 19.55
N SER A 36 10.80 -1.99 20.12
CA SER A 36 11.17 -1.28 21.36
C SER A 36 11.19 0.24 21.16
N LEU A 37 11.51 0.72 19.96
CA LEU A 37 11.59 2.15 19.68
C LEU A 37 10.24 2.80 19.36
N THR A 38 9.30 2.04 18.76
CA THR A 38 8.06 2.61 18.22
C THR A 38 6.79 2.07 18.87
N GLY A 39 6.89 1.01 19.67
CA GLY A 39 5.74 0.27 20.19
C GLY A 39 5.00 -0.57 19.14
N PHE A 40 5.42 -0.52 17.88
CA PHE A 40 4.79 -1.24 16.77
C PHE A 40 5.73 -2.26 16.15
N GLU A 41 5.15 -3.34 15.66
CA GLU A 41 5.87 -4.32 14.88
C GLU A 41 6.00 -3.83 13.44
N LEU A 42 7.18 -3.93 12.82
CA LEU A 42 7.37 -3.51 11.43
C LEU A 42 6.40 -4.23 10.48
N TYR A 43 6.19 -5.54 10.70
CA TYR A 43 5.28 -6.33 9.87
C TYR A 43 3.82 -5.84 9.96
N SER A 44 3.43 -5.17 11.05
CA SER A 44 2.08 -4.63 11.21
C SER A 44 1.79 -3.49 10.23
N LEU A 45 2.81 -2.64 9.94
CA LEU A 45 2.74 -1.62 8.90
C LEU A 45 2.42 -2.25 7.55
N TYR A 46 3.24 -3.22 7.16
CA TYR A 46 3.12 -3.91 5.87
C TYR A 46 1.83 -4.72 5.74
N THR A 47 1.40 -5.37 6.81
CA THR A 47 0.17 -6.18 6.81
C THR A 47 -1.05 -5.28 6.61
N PHE A 48 -1.12 -4.16 7.35
CA PHE A 48 -2.20 -3.20 7.23
C PHE A 48 -2.25 -2.61 5.82
N GLU A 49 -1.13 -2.08 5.32
CA GLU A 49 -1.06 -1.45 4.00
C GLU A 49 -1.34 -2.43 2.87
N SER A 50 -0.84 -3.67 2.98
CA SER A 50 -1.13 -4.73 2.00
C SER A 50 -2.60 -5.15 2.00
N LEU A 51 -3.26 -5.21 3.16
CA LEU A 51 -4.69 -5.52 3.22
C LEU A 51 -5.52 -4.36 2.66
N ALA A 52 -5.17 -3.12 2.99
CA ALA A 52 -5.82 -1.95 2.43
C ALA A 52 -5.71 -1.91 0.90
N SER A 53 -4.50 -2.12 0.36
CA SER A 53 -4.26 -2.21 -1.09
C SER A 53 -4.97 -3.39 -1.75
N LEU A 54 -5.12 -4.53 -1.07
CA LEU A 54 -5.90 -5.66 -1.57
C LEU A 54 -7.39 -5.29 -1.71
N VAL A 55 -7.95 -4.60 -0.70
CA VAL A 55 -9.33 -4.11 -0.77
C VAL A 55 -9.50 -3.12 -1.92
N ILE A 56 -8.57 -2.16 -2.06
CA ILE A 56 -8.58 -1.20 -3.18
C ILE A 56 -8.53 -1.92 -4.52
N LEU A 57 -7.61 -2.87 -4.68
CA LEU A 57 -7.50 -3.69 -5.89
C LEU A 57 -8.83 -4.37 -6.21
N ILE A 58 -9.46 -5.06 -5.25
CA ILE A 58 -10.75 -5.73 -5.48
C ILE A 58 -11.82 -4.72 -5.92
N VAL A 59 -11.93 -3.58 -5.25
CA VAL A 59 -12.93 -2.56 -5.59
C VAL A 59 -12.67 -1.95 -6.97
N ILE A 60 -11.41 -1.68 -7.33
CA ILE A 60 -11.05 -1.19 -8.68
C ILE A 60 -11.51 -2.18 -9.74
N LEU A 61 -11.24 -3.48 -9.55
CA LEU A 61 -11.57 -4.51 -10.53
C LEU A 61 -13.09 -4.70 -10.68
N ILE A 62 -13.85 -4.63 -9.57
CA ILE A 62 -15.31 -4.64 -9.63
C ILE A 62 -15.83 -3.37 -10.32
N SER A 63 -15.24 -2.22 -10.00
CA SER A 63 -15.65 -0.93 -10.55
C SER A 63 -15.37 -0.82 -12.05
N ASP A 64 -14.31 -1.44 -12.53
CA ASP A 64 -14.00 -1.58 -13.96
C ASP A 64 -15.09 -2.37 -14.70
N ALA A 65 -15.66 -3.40 -14.08
CA ALA A 65 -16.73 -4.19 -14.67
C ALA A 65 -18.10 -3.49 -14.62
N VAL A 66 -18.38 -2.72 -13.56
CA VAL A 66 -19.72 -2.16 -13.29
C VAL A 66 -19.85 -0.69 -13.70
N MET A 67 -18.82 0.11 -13.48
CA MET A 67 -18.84 1.58 -13.68
C MET A 67 -17.48 2.16 -14.13
N PRO A 68 -16.93 1.73 -15.29
CA PRO A 68 -15.56 2.07 -15.72
C PRO A 68 -15.33 3.57 -15.89
N LYS A 69 -16.35 4.35 -16.26
CA LYS A 69 -16.25 5.82 -16.43
C LYS A 69 -15.95 6.56 -15.12
N ASN A 70 -16.25 5.95 -13.97
CA ASN A 70 -16.10 6.58 -12.65
C ASN A 70 -14.88 6.05 -11.89
N LEU A 71 -14.06 5.18 -12.50
CA LEU A 71 -12.98 4.47 -11.81
C LEU A 71 -11.96 5.41 -11.17
N GLY A 72 -11.61 6.52 -11.83
CA GLY A 72 -10.73 7.54 -11.26
C GLY A 72 -11.30 8.21 -10.00
N PHE A 73 -12.60 8.49 -9.97
CA PHE A 73 -13.27 9.07 -8.80
C PHE A 73 -13.34 8.06 -7.63
N ILE A 74 -13.66 6.80 -7.94
CA ILE A 74 -13.70 5.71 -6.95
C ILE A 74 -12.32 5.49 -6.35
N PHE A 75 -11.28 5.45 -7.19
CA PHE A 75 -9.89 5.36 -6.75
C PHE A 75 -9.53 6.48 -5.78
N LEU A 76 -9.84 7.74 -6.12
CA LEU A 76 -9.55 8.88 -5.27
C LEU A 76 -10.25 8.77 -3.90
N GLY A 77 -11.52 8.36 -3.88
CA GLY A 77 -12.26 8.11 -2.64
C GLY A 77 -11.63 7.00 -1.79
N LEU A 78 -11.20 5.91 -2.42
CA LEU A 78 -10.54 4.79 -1.74
C LEU A 78 -9.18 5.19 -1.14
N ILE A 79 -8.35 5.93 -1.87
CA ILE A 79 -7.07 6.44 -1.35
C ILE A 79 -7.29 7.38 -0.17
N THR A 80 -8.29 8.26 -0.25
CA THR A 80 -8.65 9.16 0.85
C THR A 80 -9.06 8.37 2.09
N LEU A 81 -9.90 7.35 1.93
CA LEU A 81 -10.33 6.49 3.03
C LEU A 81 -9.15 5.70 3.61
N LYS A 82 -8.29 5.14 2.76
CA LYS A 82 -7.07 4.45 3.18
C LYS A 82 -6.16 5.36 4.01
N ALA A 83 -5.91 6.59 3.55
CA ALA A 83 -5.11 7.56 4.30
C ALA A 83 -5.71 7.86 5.68
N ALA A 84 -7.03 8.08 5.76
CA ALA A 84 -7.72 8.31 7.02
C ALA A 84 -7.64 7.11 7.98
N LEU A 85 -7.85 5.89 7.47
CA LEU A 85 -7.75 4.66 8.28
C LEU A 85 -6.32 4.40 8.74
N SER A 86 -5.33 4.65 7.89
CA SER A 86 -3.91 4.53 8.24
C SER A 86 -3.55 5.46 9.40
N TYR A 87 -3.99 6.73 9.32
CA TYR A 87 -3.81 7.70 10.40
C TYR A 87 -4.45 7.21 11.71
N VAL A 88 -5.69 6.74 11.67
CA VAL A 88 -6.41 6.26 12.87
C VAL A 88 -5.71 5.04 13.49
N TYR A 89 -5.29 4.08 12.66
CA TYR A 89 -4.68 2.84 13.12
C TYR A 89 -3.29 3.09 13.74
N PHE A 90 -2.48 3.96 13.14
CA PHE A 90 -1.10 4.21 13.56
C PHE A 90 -0.94 5.39 14.52
N ARG A 91 -2.04 6.07 14.89
CA ARG A 91 -2.02 7.17 15.86
C ARG A 91 -1.38 6.83 17.20
N ALA A 92 -1.55 5.60 17.67
CA ALA A 92 -0.92 5.16 18.91
C ALA A 92 0.61 5.11 18.81
N GLY A 93 1.16 4.79 17.64
CA GLY A 93 2.61 4.72 17.39
C GLY A 93 3.23 6.11 17.30
N MET A 94 2.50 7.06 16.69
CA MET A 94 2.94 8.46 16.61
C MET A 94 3.06 9.14 17.98
N ASN A 95 2.32 8.68 18.98
CA ASN A 95 2.42 9.21 20.34
C ASN A 95 3.49 8.52 21.20
N HIS A 96 4.16 7.49 20.68
CA HIS A 96 5.10 6.65 21.44
C HIS A 96 6.57 6.94 21.13
N SER A 97 6.87 7.47 19.95
CA SER A 97 8.24 7.70 19.48
C SER A 97 8.62 9.19 19.64
N SER A 98 9.77 9.47 20.24
CA SER A 98 10.24 10.86 20.49
C SER A 98 10.94 11.50 19.28
N ASP A 99 11.36 10.69 18.30
CA ASP A 99 12.35 11.06 17.29
C ASP A 99 11.82 10.93 15.84
N ASP A 100 10.51 11.01 15.63
CA ASP A 100 9.82 10.88 14.33
C ASP A 100 10.11 9.57 13.55
N ILE A 101 10.78 8.60 14.19
CA ILE A 101 11.21 7.34 13.57
C ILE A 101 9.99 6.58 13.06
N PHE A 102 8.94 6.50 13.88
CA PHE A 102 7.75 5.77 13.48
C PHE A 102 7.06 6.45 12.29
N GLU A 103 6.93 7.77 12.32
CA GLU A 103 6.29 8.62 11.32
C GLU A 103 6.94 8.43 9.95
N TYR A 104 8.28 8.51 9.87
CA TYR A 104 8.99 8.35 8.60
C TYR A 104 8.86 6.93 8.05
N ASN A 105 9.00 5.92 8.90
CA ASN A 105 8.86 4.52 8.46
C ASN A 105 7.42 4.24 8.00
N PHE A 106 6.42 4.73 8.72
CA PHE A 106 5.02 4.65 8.30
C PHE A 106 4.79 5.33 6.96
N LEU A 107 5.23 6.58 6.78
CA LEU A 107 5.03 7.33 5.54
C LEU A 107 5.70 6.63 4.35
N VAL A 108 6.91 6.12 4.52
CA VAL A 108 7.61 5.36 3.47
C VAL A 108 6.78 4.15 3.04
N VAL A 109 6.30 3.35 3.98
CA VAL A 109 5.46 2.18 3.67
C VAL A 109 4.16 2.61 2.99
N PHE A 110 3.47 3.62 3.54
CA PHE A 110 2.24 4.16 2.95
C PHE A 110 2.45 4.61 1.49
N PHE A 111 3.50 5.37 1.19
CA PHE A 111 3.77 5.85 -0.17
C PHE A 111 4.14 4.72 -1.13
N LEU A 112 4.85 3.69 -0.67
CA LEU A 112 5.17 2.53 -1.49
C LEU A 112 3.91 1.77 -1.91
N PHE A 113 2.96 1.58 -0.98
CA PHE A 113 1.69 0.95 -1.31
C PHE A 113 0.77 1.87 -2.11
N LEU A 114 0.77 3.18 -1.86
CA LEU A 114 0.08 4.16 -2.70
C LEU A 114 0.59 4.10 -4.14
N PHE A 115 1.90 3.99 -4.34
CA PHE A 115 2.48 3.83 -5.67
C PHE A 115 1.97 2.56 -6.37
N PHE A 116 1.92 1.43 -5.64
CA PHE A 116 1.30 0.21 -6.16
C PHE A 116 -0.17 0.43 -6.54
N ASP A 117 -0.95 1.08 -5.68
CA ASP A 117 -2.38 1.35 -5.92
C ASP A 117 -2.58 2.22 -7.17
N VAL A 118 -1.76 3.26 -7.34
CA VAL A 118 -1.75 4.13 -8.53
C VAL A 118 -1.39 3.33 -9.79
N LEU A 119 -0.38 2.46 -9.73
CA LEU A 119 0.01 1.62 -10.87
C LEU A 119 -1.11 0.69 -11.31
N VAL A 120 -1.82 0.07 -10.35
CA VAL A 120 -2.98 -0.78 -10.65
C VAL A 120 -4.09 0.05 -11.28
N ALA A 121 -4.49 1.15 -10.65
CA ALA A 121 -5.55 2.02 -11.16
C ALA A 121 -5.22 2.52 -12.58
N PHE A 122 -3.98 2.97 -12.80
CA PHE A 122 -3.49 3.42 -14.11
C PHE A 122 -3.62 2.33 -15.17
N LYS A 123 -3.20 1.08 -14.87
CA LYS A 123 -3.29 -0.02 -15.83
C LYS A 123 -4.73 -0.42 -16.14
N VAL A 124 -5.60 -0.40 -15.14
CA VAL A 124 -7.01 -0.77 -15.33
C VAL A 124 -7.74 0.32 -16.14
N ILE A 125 -7.51 1.60 -15.85
CA ILE A 125 -8.09 2.72 -16.61
C ILE A 125 -7.64 2.70 -18.08
N ASN A 126 -6.36 2.39 -18.34
CA ASN A 126 -5.77 2.48 -19.68
C ASN A 126 -5.77 1.14 -20.45
N LYS A 127 -6.48 0.12 -19.98
CA LYS A 127 -6.47 -1.23 -20.56
C LYS A 127 -6.86 -1.26 -22.06
N ASP A 128 -7.73 -0.36 -22.49
CA ASP A 128 -8.23 -0.29 -23.87
C ASP A 128 -7.25 0.41 -24.82
N VAL A 129 -6.39 1.30 -24.29
CA VAL A 129 -5.34 1.97 -25.07
C VAL A 129 -4.16 1.02 -25.31
N GLU A 130 -3.84 0.17 -24.34
CA GLU A 130 -2.79 -0.85 -24.47
C GLU A 130 -3.17 -2.01 -25.41
N SER A 131 -4.46 -2.30 -25.58
CA SER A 131 -4.92 -3.38 -26.48
C SER A 131 -4.93 -2.99 -27.95
N VAL A 132 -5.11 -1.69 -28.26
CA VAL A 132 -5.07 -1.15 -29.63
C VAL A 132 -3.63 -0.98 -30.16
N ASN A 133 -2.64 -0.83 -29.27
CA ASN A 133 -1.22 -0.66 -29.63
C ASN A 133 -0.41 -1.97 -29.64
N LYS A 134 -1.08 -3.13 -29.53
CA LYS A 134 -0.47 -4.46 -29.65
C LYS A 134 -0.93 -5.15 -30.93
#